data_AF-W9YJY6-F1
#
_entry.id   AF-W9YJY6-F1
#
_cell.length_a   1.000
_cell.length_b   1.000
_cell.length_c   1.000
_cell.angle_alpha   90.00
_cell.angle_beta   90.00
_cell.angle_gamma   90.00
#
_symmetry.space_group_name_H-M   'P 1'
#
loop_
_entity.id
_entity.type
_entity.pdbx_description
1 polymer ?
#
loop_
_entity_poly.entity_id
_entity_poly.type
_entity_poly.pdbx_seq_one_letter_code
_entity_poly.pdbx_strand_id
1 'polypeptide(L)'
;MKRKLDANDAPTVEVAPESQPDDPSFDSFGLDPRLMQAVAKAKFSAPTLVQAKVIPLALEGKDILAKSKTGSGKTAAYILPILQSILRRKKTSPKDKATSTLVLVPTRELADQVHKAFGSLSAFCSKDIQSLNLTQRLSDAVLQAVLQDSPDIIVSTPGRVTQYLNSGRLSLDRISHLVIDEADIVLSYGYEDDINTIASILPRGVQTFLISATLTPEVEELKTIFCRDAAVVKIDEKEEKGEGVTQYVVRCGEDEKFLLMFVLFKLRLVRGKAIIFVQDVDRSYRLKLFLEQFGIKSCVLNAELPVNSRLHVVQEFNKGLYDILIAADDQEVLGGIVRRQKAQLQTLDGQENEMSDEDDGVEQHVSKKAKISKNEKDYGVSRGIDFQNVACVINFDLPQNSKSYTHRIGRTARAGKAGMALSFVIPKDRFGKHKATCIPSAKNDERVLEKIIARQAKKGNEVKPYHFDMAQVDAFRYRMNDALRAVTRAAVHEARAREIKQELIKSEKLRKHFEENPDDLRHLRHDGEHGAIVRHQSHLKHVPDYLLPPQGRKGVTSEDIGFVGLRKLDPDSKRKDSKKRGGIRKGRAGGKTRGKVDPLKSFSARKRR
;
A
#
# COMPACT_ATOMS: atom_id res chain seq x y z
N MET A 1 23.18 34.71 -26.99
CA MET A 1 22.10 33.73 -27.23
C MET A 1 21.77 33.75 -28.72
N LYS A 2 22.03 32.67 -29.46
CA LYS A 2 21.67 32.56 -30.88
C LYS A 2 20.18 32.21 -30.98
N ARG A 3 19.37 33.10 -31.58
CA ARG A 3 17.94 32.84 -31.88
C ARG A 3 17.88 31.82 -33.03
N LYS A 4 17.06 30.78 -32.89
CA LYS A 4 16.81 29.82 -33.97
C LYS A 4 15.85 30.49 -34.97
N LEU A 5 16.25 30.52 -36.23
CA LEU A 5 15.44 30.90 -37.39
C LEU A 5 14.88 29.63 -38.03
N ASP A 6 13.71 29.73 -38.66
CA ASP A 6 13.13 28.64 -39.44
C ASP A 6 13.72 28.56 -40.86
N ALA A 7 13.22 27.64 -41.68
CA ALA A 7 13.72 27.39 -43.04
C ALA A 7 13.53 28.57 -44.01
N ASN A 8 12.85 29.66 -43.59
CA ASN A 8 12.57 30.84 -44.39
C ASN A 8 13.15 32.13 -43.77
N ASP A 9 14.11 32.03 -42.83
CA ASP A 9 14.74 33.17 -42.15
C ASP A 9 13.76 34.14 -41.45
N ALA A 10 12.59 33.62 -41.02
CA ALA A 10 11.64 34.39 -40.20
C ALA A 10 11.87 34.09 -38.70
N PRO A 11 11.67 35.08 -37.81
CA PRO A 11 11.69 34.82 -36.38
C PRO A 11 10.48 33.97 -35.99
N THR A 12 10.71 32.68 -35.72
CA THR A 12 9.71 31.77 -35.16
C THR A 12 9.24 32.30 -33.80
N VAL A 13 8.00 32.80 -33.76
CA VAL A 13 7.26 33.02 -32.52
C VAL A 13 6.85 31.63 -32.03
N GLU A 14 7.41 31.17 -30.90
CA GLU A 14 6.86 30.04 -30.17
C GLU A 14 5.47 30.47 -29.67
N VAL A 15 4.45 30.16 -30.47
CA VAL A 15 3.05 30.30 -30.07
C VAL A 15 2.83 29.23 -28.99
N ALA A 16 2.77 29.69 -27.73
CA ALA A 16 2.25 28.87 -26.64
C ALA A 16 0.88 28.31 -27.05
N PRO A 17 0.56 27.04 -26.73
CA PRO A 17 -0.72 26.47 -27.10
C PRO A 17 -1.84 27.39 -26.61
N GLU A 18 -2.72 27.79 -27.52
CA GLU A 18 -3.90 28.59 -27.22
C GLU A 18 -4.70 27.89 -26.11
N SER A 19 -4.67 28.47 -24.90
CA SER A 19 -5.51 28.05 -23.79
C SER A 19 -6.97 28.30 -24.19
N GLN A 20 -7.81 27.27 -24.08
CA GLN A 20 -9.25 27.44 -24.26
C GLN A 20 -9.77 28.47 -23.22
N PRO A 21 -10.77 29.31 -23.56
CA PRO A 21 -11.18 30.44 -22.71
C PRO A 21 -11.73 30.08 -21.32
N ASP A 22 -11.93 28.78 -21.03
CA ASP A 22 -12.58 28.26 -19.82
C ASP A 22 -11.64 27.46 -18.90
N ASP A 23 -10.35 27.34 -19.20
CA ASP A 23 -9.43 26.63 -18.31
C ASP A 23 -9.17 27.46 -17.03
N PRO A 24 -9.43 26.92 -15.82
CA PRO A 24 -9.27 27.67 -14.58
C PRO A 24 -7.81 28.05 -14.41
N SER A 25 -7.51 29.34 -14.21
CA SER A 25 -6.16 29.83 -13.87
C SER A 25 -6.07 30.17 -12.38
N PHE A 26 -4.89 30.01 -11.77
CA PHE A 26 -4.64 30.50 -10.41
C PHE A 26 -4.88 32.02 -10.27
N ASP A 27 -4.69 32.78 -11.35
CA ASP A 27 -4.92 34.23 -11.36
C ASP A 27 -6.39 34.60 -11.05
N SER A 28 -7.32 33.71 -11.39
CA SER A 28 -8.76 33.90 -11.16
C SER A 28 -9.15 33.86 -9.69
N PHE A 29 -8.30 33.34 -8.79
CA PHE A 29 -8.61 33.22 -7.37
C PHE A 29 -8.33 34.49 -6.56
N GLY A 30 -7.65 35.49 -7.14
CA GLY A 30 -7.35 36.75 -6.44
C GLY A 30 -6.41 36.59 -5.22
N LEU A 31 -5.45 35.67 -5.29
CA LEU A 31 -4.47 35.42 -4.22
C LEU A 31 -3.43 36.56 -4.12
N ASP A 32 -2.82 36.71 -2.94
CA ASP A 32 -1.70 37.65 -2.73
C ASP A 32 -0.57 37.38 -3.75
N PRO A 33 0.03 38.43 -4.36
CA PRO A 33 1.07 38.28 -5.38
C PRO A 33 2.25 37.40 -4.94
N ARG A 34 2.57 37.37 -3.64
CA ARG A 34 3.64 36.54 -3.08
C ARG A 34 3.27 35.05 -3.09
N LEU A 35 1.99 34.72 -2.87
CA LEU A 35 1.50 33.35 -2.99
C LEU A 35 1.51 32.92 -4.46
N MET A 36 1.12 33.80 -5.38
CA MET A 36 1.20 33.54 -6.83
C MET A 36 2.64 33.29 -7.29
N GLN A 37 3.60 34.06 -6.77
CA GLN A 37 5.02 33.83 -7.03
C GLN A 37 5.50 32.46 -6.49
N ALA A 38 4.98 32.03 -5.34
CA ALA A 38 5.25 30.71 -4.77
C ALA A 38 4.68 29.58 -5.63
N VAL A 39 3.44 29.73 -6.11
CA VAL A 39 2.76 28.80 -7.04
C VAL A 39 3.57 28.66 -8.33
N ALA A 40 4.02 29.77 -8.92
CA ALA A 40 4.86 29.76 -10.11
C ALA A 40 6.22 29.07 -9.87
N LYS A 41 6.87 29.34 -8.73
CA LYS A 41 8.13 28.67 -8.34
C LYS A 41 7.95 27.18 -8.08
N ALA A 42 6.80 26.77 -7.54
CA ALA A 42 6.42 25.37 -7.36
C ALA A 42 6.09 24.66 -8.69
N LYS A 43 6.14 25.39 -9.83
CA LYS A 43 5.86 24.90 -11.18
C LYS A 43 4.42 24.39 -11.33
N PHE A 44 3.48 25.00 -10.63
CA PHE A 44 2.06 24.75 -10.83
C PHE A 44 1.59 25.59 -12.01
N SER A 45 1.42 24.96 -13.17
CA SER A 45 1.00 25.64 -14.41
C SER A 45 -0.48 26.01 -14.39
N ALA A 46 -1.33 25.11 -13.91
CA ALA A 46 -2.77 25.30 -13.78
C ALA A 46 -3.28 24.61 -12.50
N PRO A 47 -4.35 25.11 -11.87
CA PRO A 47 -5.00 24.46 -10.75
C PRO A 47 -5.57 23.10 -11.16
N THR A 48 -5.30 22.09 -10.35
CA THR A 48 -5.96 20.78 -10.46
C THR A 48 -7.47 20.92 -10.24
N LEU A 49 -8.26 19.93 -10.68
CA LEU A 49 -9.72 19.93 -10.49
C LEU A 49 -10.14 20.13 -9.02
N VAL A 50 -9.36 19.61 -8.07
CA VAL A 50 -9.61 19.81 -6.64
C VAL A 50 -9.31 21.22 -6.19
N GLN A 51 -8.21 21.80 -6.65
CA GLN A 51 -7.86 23.17 -6.35
C GLN A 51 -8.89 24.14 -6.93
N ALA A 52 -9.29 23.95 -8.19
CA ALA A 52 -10.27 24.81 -8.86
C ALA A 52 -11.64 24.85 -8.18
N LYS A 53 -12.09 23.72 -7.59
CA LYS A 53 -13.37 23.65 -6.86
C LYS A 53 -13.27 24.07 -5.40
N VAL A 54 -12.19 23.68 -4.71
CA VAL A 54 -12.06 23.89 -3.26
C VAL A 54 -11.60 25.30 -2.93
N ILE A 55 -10.65 25.87 -3.68
CA ILE A 55 -10.06 27.18 -3.35
C ILE A 55 -11.11 28.30 -3.28
N PRO A 56 -12.02 28.47 -4.27
CA PRO A 56 -13.03 29.52 -4.20
C PRO A 56 -13.97 29.37 -3.00
N LEU A 57 -14.49 28.16 -2.76
CA LEU A 57 -15.38 27.87 -1.63
C LEU A 57 -14.68 28.11 -0.28
N ALA A 58 -13.40 27.78 -0.20
CA ALA A 58 -12.58 28.01 0.99
C ALA A 58 -12.34 29.52 1.23
N LEU A 59 -12.10 30.31 0.19
CA LEU A 59 -11.95 31.77 0.30
C LEU A 59 -13.24 32.48 0.73
N GLU A 60 -14.41 31.91 0.42
CA GLU A 60 -15.71 32.36 0.91
C GLU A 60 -15.93 32.04 2.40
N GLY A 61 -15.06 31.23 3.03
CA GLY A 61 -15.18 30.85 4.44
C GLY A 61 -16.08 29.65 4.71
N LYS A 62 -16.46 28.88 3.67
CA LYS A 62 -17.28 27.66 3.84
C LYS A 62 -16.45 26.52 4.41
N ASP A 63 -17.09 25.67 5.23
CA ASP A 63 -16.55 24.37 5.60
C ASP A 63 -16.46 23.48 4.36
N ILE A 64 -15.40 22.66 4.25
CA ILE A 64 -15.13 21.84 3.06
C ILE A 64 -15.03 20.38 3.45
N LEU A 65 -15.80 19.52 2.78
CA LEU A 65 -15.58 18.07 2.76
C LEU A 65 -15.16 17.66 1.35
N ALA A 66 -13.88 17.40 1.13
CA ALA A 66 -13.36 17.05 -0.20
C ALA A 66 -12.97 15.58 -0.28
N LYS A 67 -13.60 14.87 -1.23
CA LYS A 67 -13.23 13.50 -1.61
C LYS A 67 -12.43 13.52 -2.91
N SER A 68 -11.16 13.16 -2.85
CA SER A 68 -10.31 12.99 -4.04
C SER A 68 -9.15 12.01 -3.78
N LYS A 69 -8.54 11.44 -4.83
CA LYS A 69 -7.42 10.46 -4.70
C LYS A 69 -6.10 11.10 -4.31
N THR A 70 -5.18 10.37 -3.65
CA THR A 70 -3.84 10.89 -3.33
C THR A 70 -3.11 11.36 -4.59
N GLY A 71 -2.33 12.44 -4.48
CA GLY A 71 -1.66 13.07 -5.62
C GLY A 71 -2.52 14.02 -6.46
N SER A 72 -3.82 14.19 -6.16
CA SER A 72 -4.70 15.12 -6.88
C SER A 72 -4.41 16.61 -6.61
N GLY A 73 -3.45 16.95 -5.75
CA GLY A 73 -3.15 18.34 -5.38
C GLY A 73 -3.96 18.90 -4.22
N LYS A 74 -4.61 18.04 -3.42
CA LYS A 74 -5.40 18.41 -2.22
C LYS A 74 -4.70 19.36 -1.27
N THR A 75 -3.42 19.12 -1.01
CA THR A 75 -2.64 19.87 -0.02
C THR A 75 -2.61 21.36 -0.37
N ALA A 76 -2.33 21.71 -1.62
CA ALA A 76 -2.37 23.12 -2.03
C ALA A 76 -3.79 23.70 -2.03
N ALA A 77 -4.82 22.86 -2.20
CA ALA A 77 -6.21 23.29 -2.25
C ALA A 77 -6.71 23.90 -0.92
N TYR A 78 -6.23 23.39 0.23
CA TYR A 78 -6.51 24.01 1.53
C TYR A 78 -5.39 24.97 1.99
N ILE A 79 -4.13 24.74 1.62
CA ILE A 79 -3.03 25.62 2.06
C ILE A 79 -3.17 27.04 1.50
N LEU A 80 -3.44 27.20 0.21
CA LEU A 80 -3.52 28.51 -0.44
C LEU A 80 -4.57 29.44 0.20
N PRO A 81 -5.84 29.02 0.39
CA PRO A 81 -6.84 29.87 1.04
C PRO A 81 -6.49 30.17 2.52
N ILE A 82 -5.89 29.21 3.24
CA ILE A 82 -5.43 29.44 4.63
C ILE A 82 -4.33 30.50 4.68
N LEU A 83 -3.31 30.39 3.83
CA LEU A 83 -2.22 31.38 3.76
C LEU A 83 -2.77 32.77 3.41
N GLN A 84 -3.70 32.85 2.45
CA GLN A 84 -4.37 34.09 2.09
C GLN A 84 -5.11 34.71 3.28
N SER A 85 -5.84 33.90 4.06
CA SER A 85 -6.56 34.34 5.26
C SER A 85 -5.61 34.89 6.34
N ILE A 86 -4.48 34.22 6.58
CA ILE A 86 -3.44 34.67 7.52
C ILE A 86 -2.85 36.01 7.07
N LEU A 87 -2.49 36.15 5.79
CA LEU A 87 -1.94 37.40 5.25
C LEU A 87 -2.94 38.55 5.37
N ARG A 88 -4.22 38.30 5.07
CA ARG A 88 -5.29 39.30 5.22
C ARG A 88 -5.41 39.78 6.65
N ARG A 89 -5.41 38.85 7.62
CA ARG A 89 -5.45 39.17 9.06
C ARG A 89 -4.24 39.98 9.52
N LYS A 90 -3.03 39.62 9.09
CA LYS A 90 -1.80 40.36 9.45
C LYS A 90 -1.73 41.73 8.80
N LYS A 91 -2.31 41.90 7.62
CA LYS A 91 -2.44 43.22 6.97
C LYS A 91 -3.34 44.15 7.78
N THR A 92 -4.43 43.65 8.35
CA THR A 92 -5.32 44.45 9.21
C THR A 92 -4.76 44.65 10.63
N SER A 93 -4.07 43.65 11.17
CA SER A 93 -3.57 43.64 12.55
C SER A 93 -2.12 43.13 12.63
N PRO A 94 -1.11 43.94 12.31
CA PRO A 94 0.29 43.47 12.16
C PRO A 94 0.94 42.96 13.45
N LYS A 95 0.49 43.45 14.61
CA LYS A 95 1.04 43.06 15.92
C LYS A 95 0.36 41.83 16.52
N ASP A 96 -0.68 41.33 15.88
CA ASP A 96 -1.48 40.21 16.37
C ASP A 96 -0.82 38.86 16.05
N LYS A 97 0.09 38.43 16.94
CA LYS A 97 0.69 37.10 16.89
C LYS A 97 -0.26 36.10 17.56
N ALA A 98 -0.70 35.10 16.80
CA ALA A 98 -1.55 34.04 17.31
C ALA A 98 -1.49 32.83 16.38
N THR A 99 -1.55 31.64 16.98
CA THR A 99 -1.81 30.41 16.25
C THR A 99 -3.24 30.45 15.73
N SER A 100 -3.40 30.56 14.41
CA SER A 100 -4.69 30.68 13.74
C SER A 100 -5.10 29.42 12.98
N THR A 101 -4.17 28.50 12.73
CA THR A 101 -4.41 27.29 11.94
C THR A 101 -3.88 26.04 12.64
N LEU A 102 -4.73 25.03 12.75
CA LEU A 102 -4.36 23.69 13.20
C LEU A 102 -4.58 22.68 12.07
N VAL A 103 -3.54 21.90 11.75
CA VAL A 103 -3.61 20.82 10.77
C VAL A 103 -3.33 19.50 11.48
N LEU A 104 -4.35 18.65 11.49
CA LEU A 104 -4.33 17.29 12.01
C LEU A 104 -4.09 16.31 10.87
N VAL A 105 -3.09 15.45 11.04
CA VAL A 105 -2.72 14.41 10.08
C VAL A 105 -2.51 13.07 10.81
N PRO A 106 -2.72 11.91 10.16
CA PRO A 106 -2.59 10.60 10.82
C PRO A 106 -1.14 10.20 11.16
N THR A 107 -0.14 10.70 10.43
CA THR A 107 1.25 10.23 10.56
C THR A 107 2.26 11.38 10.66
N ARG A 108 3.42 11.08 11.26
CA ARG A 108 4.54 12.03 11.37
C ARG A 108 5.13 12.37 9.99
N GLU A 109 5.14 11.39 9.10
CA GLU A 109 5.65 11.54 7.74
C GLU A 109 4.76 12.48 6.93
N LEU A 110 3.44 12.33 7.04
CA LEU A 110 2.51 13.26 6.42
C LEU A 110 2.59 14.66 7.04
N ALA A 111 2.83 14.76 8.36
CA ALA A 111 3.06 16.05 9.00
C ALA A 111 4.28 16.77 8.42
N ASP A 112 5.37 16.06 8.16
CA ASP A 112 6.56 16.61 7.52
C ASP A 112 6.30 17.03 6.07
N GLN A 113 5.54 16.23 5.30
CA GLN A 113 5.15 16.57 3.93
C GLN A 113 4.29 17.84 3.88
N VAL A 114 3.27 17.93 4.72
CA VAL A 114 2.38 19.10 4.79
C VAL A 114 3.13 20.33 5.28
N HIS A 115 3.99 20.19 6.29
CA HIS A 115 4.82 21.30 6.78
C HIS A 115 5.77 21.84 5.69
N LYS A 116 6.41 20.96 4.91
CA LYS A 116 7.21 21.34 3.74
C LYS A 116 6.37 22.02 2.66
N ALA A 117 5.14 21.56 2.43
CA ALA A 117 4.23 22.19 1.48
C ALA A 117 3.86 23.62 1.91
N PHE A 118 3.57 23.84 3.20
CA PHE A 118 3.40 25.19 3.75
C PHE A 118 4.63 26.06 3.50
N GLY A 119 5.83 25.58 3.83
CA GLY A 119 7.07 26.34 3.62
C GLY A 119 7.35 26.65 2.15
N SER A 120 7.00 25.75 1.23
CA SER A 120 7.14 25.98 -0.22
C SER A 120 6.16 27.03 -0.73
N LEU A 121 4.91 26.98 -0.29
CA LEU A 121 3.85 27.90 -0.73
C LEU A 121 3.89 29.25 0.00
N SER A 122 4.55 29.34 1.15
CA SER A 122 4.82 30.59 1.87
C SER A 122 6.22 31.14 1.63
N ALA A 123 6.99 30.60 0.68
CA ALA A 123 8.41 30.94 0.49
C ALA A 123 8.68 32.46 0.29
N PHE A 124 7.74 33.18 -0.31
CA PHE A 124 7.84 34.62 -0.55
C PHE A 124 7.13 35.49 0.51
N CYS A 125 6.56 34.86 1.55
CA CYS A 125 5.98 35.52 2.73
C CYS A 125 6.45 34.87 4.04
N SER A 126 7.63 34.24 4.04
CA SER A 126 8.20 33.51 5.19
C SER A 126 8.54 34.41 6.38
N LYS A 127 8.71 35.71 6.15
CA LYS A 127 8.85 36.71 7.23
C LYS A 127 7.52 36.97 7.95
N ASP A 128 6.41 36.77 7.24
CA ASP A 128 5.07 37.05 7.74
C ASP A 128 4.35 35.80 8.21
N ILE A 129 4.73 34.59 7.79
CA ILE A 129 4.04 33.35 8.15
C ILE A 129 5.03 32.35 8.71
N GLN A 130 4.78 31.91 9.94
CA GLN A 130 5.55 30.85 10.57
C GLN A 130 4.69 29.60 10.73
N SER A 131 5.25 28.44 10.37
CA SER A 131 4.63 27.14 10.60
C SER A 131 5.53 26.27 11.46
N LEU A 132 4.92 25.40 12.27
CA LEU A 132 5.61 24.48 13.17
C LEU A 132 5.06 23.07 12.98
N ASN A 133 5.96 22.08 12.86
CA ASN A 133 5.61 20.67 12.92
C ASN A 133 5.93 20.09 14.31
N LEU A 134 4.90 19.86 15.14
CA LEU A 134 5.07 19.37 16.52
C LEU A 134 5.52 17.90 16.61
N THR A 135 5.51 17.18 15.48
CA THR A 135 5.99 15.80 15.43
C THR A 135 7.50 15.70 15.20
N GLN A 136 8.21 16.81 14.96
CA GLN A 136 9.66 16.82 14.79
C GLN A 136 10.37 16.41 16.08
N ARG A 137 11.53 15.75 15.93
CA ARG A 137 12.39 15.35 17.06
C ARG A 137 13.26 16.54 17.48
N LEU A 138 12.63 17.55 18.05
CA LEU A 138 13.31 18.68 18.68
C LEU A 138 13.31 18.48 20.19
N SER A 139 14.28 19.08 20.89
CA SER A 139 14.25 19.09 22.36
C SER A 139 13.07 19.90 22.86
N ASP A 140 12.52 19.53 24.02
CA ASP A 140 11.35 20.22 24.60
C ASP A 140 11.63 21.71 24.83
N ALA A 141 12.88 22.07 25.18
CA ALA A 141 13.29 23.47 25.34
C ALA A 141 13.16 24.28 24.03
N VAL A 142 13.55 23.69 22.89
CA VAL A 142 13.45 24.36 21.59
C VAL A 142 11.98 24.48 21.18
N LEU A 143 11.18 23.41 21.33
CA LEU A 143 9.75 23.45 21.01
C LEU A 143 9.01 24.49 21.87
N GLN A 144 9.36 24.59 23.15
CA GLN A 144 8.77 25.59 24.04
C GLN A 144 9.07 27.01 23.58
N ALA A 145 10.32 27.30 23.20
CA ALA A 145 10.71 28.62 22.70
C ALA A 145 9.94 28.97 21.40
N VAL A 146 9.84 28.02 20.47
CA VAL A 146 9.10 28.27 19.21
C VAL A 146 7.59 28.43 19.46
N LEU A 147 7.00 27.68 20.40
CA LEU A 147 5.60 27.85 20.77
C LEU A 147 5.32 29.20 21.43
N GLN A 148 6.27 29.73 22.22
CA GLN A 148 6.15 31.07 22.81
C GLN A 148 6.11 32.17 21.75
N ASP A 149 6.77 31.98 20.62
CA ASP A 149 6.72 32.91 19.48
C ASP A 149 5.36 32.89 18.74
N SER A 150 4.43 31.99 19.13
CA SER A 150 3.07 31.89 18.61
C SER A 150 3.02 31.71 17.08
N PRO A 151 3.51 30.57 16.56
CA PRO A 151 3.53 30.31 15.13
C PRO A 151 2.10 30.31 14.56
N ASP A 152 1.91 30.85 13.35
CA ASP A 152 0.58 30.98 12.76
C ASP A 152 -0.10 29.65 12.48
N ILE A 153 0.70 28.63 12.15
CA ILE A 153 0.27 27.31 11.69
C ILE A 153 0.95 26.23 12.51
N ILE A 154 0.16 25.29 13.02
CA ILE A 154 0.65 24.06 13.65
C ILE A 154 0.22 22.86 12.82
N VAL A 155 1.17 21.99 12.47
CA VAL A 155 0.94 20.72 11.79
C VAL A 155 1.35 19.58 12.72
N SER A 156 0.45 18.65 13.00
CA SER A 156 0.72 17.57 13.96
C SER A 156 -0.25 16.40 13.86
N THR A 157 0.07 15.30 14.55
CA THR A 157 -0.91 14.24 14.85
C THR A 157 -1.81 14.63 16.03
N PRO A 158 -3.08 14.14 16.09
CA PRO A 158 -4.00 14.45 17.18
C PRO A 158 -3.42 14.19 18.57
N GLY A 159 -2.90 12.99 18.83
CA GLY A 159 -2.35 12.65 20.15
C GLY A 159 -1.19 13.55 20.59
N ARG A 160 -0.38 14.06 19.66
CA ARG A 160 0.69 15.00 19.99
C ARG A 160 0.13 16.38 20.32
N VAL A 161 -0.94 16.83 19.64
CA VAL A 161 -1.64 18.08 19.99
C VAL A 161 -2.25 17.97 21.38
N THR A 162 -3.02 16.91 21.66
CA THR A 162 -3.62 16.64 22.97
C THR A 162 -2.58 16.66 24.09
N GLN A 163 -1.41 16.05 23.87
CA GLN A 163 -0.32 16.08 24.84
C GLN A 163 0.13 17.50 25.21
N TYR A 164 0.27 18.40 24.22
CA TYR A 164 0.68 19.78 24.49
C TYR A 164 -0.44 20.62 25.10
N LEU A 165 -1.70 20.37 24.73
CA LEU A 165 -2.88 20.99 25.34
C LEU A 165 -2.97 20.62 26.83
N ASN A 166 -2.88 19.33 27.15
CA ASN A 166 -2.93 18.85 28.53
C ASN A 166 -1.78 19.38 29.39
N SER A 167 -0.63 19.66 28.78
CA SER A 167 0.50 20.28 29.48
C SER A 167 0.41 21.81 29.61
N GLY A 168 -0.64 22.45 29.07
CA GLY A 168 -0.82 23.91 29.07
C GLY A 168 0.18 24.67 28.19
N ARG A 169 0.89 23.97 27.29
CA ARG A 169 1.95 24.56 26.43
C ARG A 169 1.43 25.04 25.08
N LEU A 170 0.19 24.66 24.73
CA LEU A 170 -0.49 25.06 23.52
C LEU A 170 -1.90 25.55 23.88
N SER A 171 -2.36 26.62 23.26
CA SER A 171 -3.75 27.09 23.32
C SER A 171 -4.36 27.08 21.91
N LEU A 172 -5.65 26.75 21.83
CA LEU A 172 -6.43 26.77 20.58
C LEU A 172 -7.46 27.90 20.53
N ASP A 173 -7.45 28.83 21.48
CA ASP A 173 -8.52 29.83 21.66
C ASP A 173 -8.71 30.76 20.45
N ARG A 174 -7.65 30.90 19.63
CA ARG A 174 -7.60 31.81 18.48
C ARG A 174 -7.54 31.08 17.13
N ILE A 175 -7.80 29.77 17.12
CA ILE A 175 -7.89 29.01 15.89
C ILE A 175 -9.07 29.53 15.06
N SER A 176 -8.81 29.72 13.78
CA SER A 176 -9.80 30.11 12.76
C SER A 176 -9.93 29.05 11.67
N HIS A 177 -8.92 28.20 11.50
CA HIS A 177 -8.92 27.13 10.50
C HIS A 177 -8.50 25.80 11.14
N LEU A 178 -9.30 24.76 10.94
CA LEU A 178 -8.97 23.38 11.28
C LEU A 178 -8.89 22.56 9.99
N VAL A 179 -7.81 21.82 9.80
CA VAL A 179 -7.68 20.86 8.70
C VAL A 179 -7.52 19.46 9.28
N ILE A 180 -8.28 18.50 8.77
CA ILE A 180 -8.08 17.06 9.00
C ILE A 180 -7.77 16.44 7.63
N ASP A 181 -6.49 16.18 7.39
CA ASP A 181 -5.99 15.57 6.15
C ASP A 181 -5.92 14.04 6.31
N GLU A 182 -6.30 13.31 5.27
CA GLU A 182 -6.54 11.86 5.30
C GLU A 182 -7.52 11.44 6.41
N ALA A 183 -8.68 12.10 6.46
CA ALA A 183 -9.67 11.97 7.55
C ALA A 183 -10.20 10.53 7.74
N ASP A 184 -10.27 9.72 6.67
CA ASP A 184 -10.63 8.29 6.75
C ASP A 184 -9.62 7.46 7.54
N ILE A 185 -8.36 7.91 7.58
CA ILE A 185 -7.28 7.25 8.29
C ILE A 185 -7.17 7.74 9.74
N VAL A 186 -7.50 9.01 10.02
CA VAL A 186 -7.30 9.62 11.33
C VAL A 186 -8.01 8.84 12.45
N LEU A 187 -9.29 8.51 12.29
CA LEU A 187 -10.01 7.71 13.30
C LEU A 187 -9.54 6.24 13.32
N SER A 188 -9.16 5.69 12.16
CA SER A 188 -8.58 4.33 12.08
C SER A 188 -7.27 4.18 12.88
N TYR A 189 -6.61 5.27 13.25
CA TYR A 189 -5.38 5.25 14.07
C TYR A 189 -5.66 5.25 15.58
N GLY A 190 -6.94 5.23 15.98
CA GLY A 190 -7.36 5.24 17.38
C GLY A 190 -7.20 6.61 18.04
N TYR A 191 -7.31 7.69 17.26
CA TYR A 191 -7.27 9.08 17.77
C TYR A 191 -8.64 9.58 18.25
N GLU A 192 -9.63 8.71 18.47
CA GLU A 192 -11.00 9.08 18.84
C GLU A 192 -11.05 9.99 20.08
N ASP A 193 -10.43 9.55 21.18
CA ASP A 193 -10.38 10.32 22.44
C ASP A 193 -9.64 11.66 22.27
N ASP A 194 -8.55 11.66 21.51
CA ASP A 194 -7.76 12.85 21.20
C ASP A 194 -8.57 13.87 20.40
N ILE A 195 -9.29 13.40 19.38
CA ILE A 195 -10.14 14.20 18.52
C ILE A 195 -11.29 14.83 19.31
N ASN A 196 -11.95 14.05 20.18
CA ASN A 196 -13.01 14.55 21.05
C ASN A 196 -12.48 15.61 22.03
N THR A 197 -11.28 15.40 22.57
CA THR A 197 -10.61 16.38 23.44
C THR A 197 -10.35 17.69 22.68
N ILE A 198 -9.78 17.62 21.48
CA ILE A 198 -9.53 18.79 20.63
C ILE A 198 -10.85 19.51 20.29
N ALA A 199 -11.89 18.77 19.91
CA ALA A 199 -13.20 19.32 19.58
C ALA A 199 -13.82 20.09 20.75
N SER A 200 -13.62 19.63 21.99
CA SER A 200 -14.16 20.30 23.18
C SER A 200 -13.49 21.66 23.49
N ILE A 201 -12.26 21.88 23.01
CA ILE A 201 -11.46 23.09 23.29
C ILE A 201 -11.55 24.11 22.15
N LEU A 202 -11.92 23.68 20.94
CA LEU A 202 -11.95 24.57 19.78
C LEU A 202 -12.99 25.68 19.92
N PRO A 203 -12.64 26.92 19.49
CA PRO A 203 -13.58 28.04 19.51
C PRO A 203 -14.72 27.85 18.49
N ARG A 204 -15.80 28.60 18.68
CA ARG A 204 -16.90 28.65 17.71
C ARG A 204 -16.49 29.48 16.49
N GLY A 205 -16.89 29.04 15.30
CA GLY A 205 -16.67 29.78 14.04
C GLY A 205 -15.37 29.42 13.32
N VAL A 206 -14.74 28.30 13.71
CA VAL A 206 -13.61 27.72 12.98
C VAL A 206 -14.10 27.17 11.64
N GLN A 207 -13.42 27.57 10.56
CA GLN A 207 -13.60 26.97 9.25
C GLN A 207 -12.89 25.63 9.20
N THR A 208 -13.61 24.57 8.85
CA THR A 208 -13.09 23.19 8.86
C THR A 208 -12.88 22.65 7.45
N PHE A 209 -11.74 21.99 7.24
CA PHE A 209 -11.40 21.25 6.03
C PHE A 209 -11.25 19.76 6.35
N LEU A 210 -12.21 18.95 5.91
CA LEU A 210 -12.13 17.50 5.95
C LEU A 210 -11.72 16.98 4.58
N ILE A 211 -10.53 16.41 4.52
CA ILE A 211 -9.92 15.98 3.27
C ILE A 211 -9.70 14.47 3.34
N SER A 212 -10.28 13.72 2.41
CA SER A 212 -10.22 12.26 2.44
C SER A 212 -10.17 11.63 1.05
N ALA A 213 -9.58 10.44 0.95
CA ALA A 213 -9.67 9.61 -0.25
C ALA A 213 -11.05 8.94 -0.38
N THR A 214 -11.68 8.65 0.75
CA THR A 214 -12.94 7.90 0.82
C THR A 214 -13.99 8.60 1.68
N LEU A 215 -15.27 8.30 1.43
CA LEU A 215 -16.36 8.72 2.30
C LEU A 215 -16.77 7.46 3.07
N THR A 216 -16.32 7.37 4.31
CA THR A 216 -16.62 6.27 5.22
C THR A 216 -17.47 6.80 6.39
N PRO A 217 -18.14 5.93 7.17
CA PRO A 217 -18.90 6.34 8.34
C PRO A 217 -18.07 7.19 9.32
N GLU A 218 -16.78 6.89 9.46
CA GLU A 218 -15.83 7.63 10.31
C GLU A 218 -15.64 9.08 9.81
N VAL A 219 -15.60 9.29 8.49
CA VAL A 219 -15.51 10.64 7.92
C VAL A 219 -16.80 11.42 8.14
N GLU A 220 -17.96 10.76 8.07
CA GLU A 220 -19.24 11.39 8.39
C GLU A 220 -19.35 11.72 9.89
N GLU A 221 -18.76 10.91 10.79
CA GLU A 221 -18.63 11.22 12.21
C GLU A 221 -17.74 12.45 12.45
N LEU A 222 -16.59 12.54 11.80
CA LEU A 222 -15.75 13.74 11.87
C LEU A 222 -16.49 14.99 11.36
N LYS A 223 -17.32 14.84 10.33
CA LYS A 223 -18.15 15.91 9.79
C LYS A 223 -19.19 16.37 10.81
N THR A 224 -19.85 15.46 11.53
CA THR A 224 -20.82 15.87 12.57
C THR A 224 -20.15 16.52 13.78
N ILE A 225 -18.92 16.14 14.09
CA ILE A 225 -18.15 16.73 15.21
C ILE A 225 -17.67 18.16 14.87
N PHE A 226 -17.06 18.35 13.70
CA PHE A 226 -16.32 19.59 13.40
C PHE A 226 -16.99 20.54 12.41
N CYS A 227 -17.84 20.04 11.51
CA CYS A 227 -18.44 20.86 10.46
C CYS A 227 -19.85 21.31 10.81
N ARG A 228 -20.25 22.47 10.28
CA ARG A 228 -21.63 22.98 10.41
C ARG A 228 -22.43 22.72 9.14
N ASP A 229 -22.01 23.35 8.05
CA ASP A 229 -22.63 23.26 6.72
C ASP A 229 -21.52 23.11 5.67
N ALA A 230 -20.98 21.90 5.59
CA ALA A 230 -19.83 21.61 4.74
C ALA A 230 -20.23 21.45 3.27
N ALA A 231 -19.57 22.21 2.39
CA ALA A 231 -19.64 22.00 0.95
C ALA A 231 -18.94 20.67 0.60
N VAL A 232 -19.72 19.71 0.10
CA VAL A 232 -19.22 18.37 -0.26
C VAL A 232 -18.71 18.38 -1.70
N VAL A 233 -17.38 18.38 -1.86
CA VAL A 233 -16.72 18.36 -3.17
C VAL A 233 -16.29 16.93 -3.50
N LYS A 234 -17.00 16.29 -4.43
CA LYS A 234 -16.65 14.95 -4.94
C LYS A 234 -15.97 15.10 -6.30
N ILE A 235 -14.76 14.58 -6.40
CA ILE A 235 -13.98 14.62 -7.64
C ILE A 235 -13.69 13.19 -8.06
N ASP A 236 -14.51 12.73 -9.00
CA ASP A 236 -14.26 11.50 -9.71
C ASP A 236 -13.33 11.85 -10.89
N GLU A 237 -12.03 11.88 -10.62
CA GLU A 237 -11.06 11.95 -11.72
C GLU A 237 -11.23 10.68 -12.56
N LYS A 238 -11.58 10.85 -13.84
CA LYS A 238 -11.37 9.78 -14.83
C LYS A 238 -9.90 9.41 -14.71
N GLU A 239 -9.58 8.16 -14.41
CA GLU A 239 -8.21 7.68 -14.33
C GLU A 239 -7.48 8.18 -15.58
N GLU A 240 -6.52 9.11 -15.42
CA GLU A 240 -5.58 9.41 -16.48
C GLU A 240 -5.07 8.05 -16.95
N LYS A 241 -5.27 7.75 -18.23
CA LYS A 241 -4.86 6.51 -18.86
C LYS A 241 -3.32 6.45 -18.86
N GLY A 242 -2.71 6.20 -17.71
CA GLY A 242 -1.48 5.44 -17.68
C GLY A 242 -1.74 4.08 -18.32
N GLU A 243 -0.70 3.29 -18.55
CA GLU A 243 -0.85 1.92 -19.07
C GLU A 243 -1.73 1.02 -18.18
N GLY A 244 -2.15 1.52 -17.01
CA GLY A 244 -3.10 0.90 -16.13
C GLY A 244 -2.49 -0.29 -15.40
N VAL A 245 -3.36 -1.07 -14.76
CA VAL A 245 -2.97 -2.35 -14.18
C VAL A 245 -3.22 -3.44 -15.21
N THR A 246 -2.16 -4.12 -15.65
CA THR A 246 -2.31 -5.35 -16.43
C THR A 246 -2.69 -6.49 -15.48
N GLN A 247 -3.84 -7.12 -15.73
CA GLN A 247 -4.42 -8.11 -14.83
C GLN A 247 -4.29 -9.51 -15.41
N TYR A 248 -3.68 -10.42 -14.65
CA TYR A 248 -3.47 -11.82 -15.02
C TYR A 248 -4.14 -12.76 -14.03
N VAL A 249 -4.68 -13.86 -14.54
CA VAL A 249 -5.29 -14.94 -13.76
C VAL A 249 -4.64 -16.26 -14.11
N VAL A 250 -4.28 -17.02 -13.08
CA VAL A 250 -3.64 -18.32 -13.21
C VAL A 250 -4.48 -19.35 -12.47
N ARG A 251 -4.98 -20.33 -13.22
CA ARG A 251 -5.71 -21.47 -12.68
C ARG A 251 -4.70 -22.53 -12.27
N CYS A 252 -4.60 -22.81 -10.97
CA CYS A 252 -3.61 -23.75 -10.43
C CYS A 252 -4.14 -24.46 -9.18
N GLY A 253 -3.49 -25.57 -8.83
CA GLY A 253 -3.71 -26.26 -7.56
C GLY A 253 -3.15 -25.48 -6.37
N GLU A 254 -3.53 -25.86 -5.16
CA GLU A 254 -3.14 -25.13 -3.95
C GLU A 254 -1.64 -25.23 -3.64
N ASP A 255 -1.03 -26.40 -3.84
CA ASP A 255 0.40 -26.60 -3.72
C ASP A 255 1.17 -25.88 -4.83
N GLU A 256 0.63 -25.87 -6.05
CA GLU A 256 1.20 -25.17 -7.19
C GLU A 256 1.33 -23.65 -6.93
N LYS A 257 0.46 -23.02 -6.12
CA LYS A 257 0.65 -21.62 -5.72
C LYS A 257 2.02 -21.40 -5.07
N PHE A 258 2.43 -22.27 -4.15
CA PHE A 258 3.73 -22.17 -3.48
C PHE A 258 4.88 -22.38 -4.46
N LEU A 259 4.73 -23.34 -5.37
CA LEU A 259 5.69 -23.61 -6.44
C LEU A 259 5.90 -22.38 -7.33
N LEU A 260 4.79 -21.77 -7.79
CA LEU A 260 4.82 -20.59 -8.65
C LEU A 260 5.41 -19.38 -7.93
N MET A 261 5.08 -19.18 -6.65
CA MET A 261 5.70 -18.10 -5.85
C MET A 261 7.21 -18.28 -5.72
N PHE A 262 7.66 -19.50 -5.44
CA PHE A 262 9.07 -19.82 -5.42
C PHE A 262 9.74 -19.48 -6.75
N VAL A 263 9.18 -19.93 -7.88
CA VAL A 263 9.77 -19.69 -9.20
C VAL A 263 9.75 -18.20 -9.57
N LEU A 264 8.64 -17.49 -9.35
CA LEU A 264 8.48 -16.07 -9.68
C LEU A 264 9.55 -15.20 -9.00
N PHE A 265 9.78 -15.41 -7.71
CA PHE A 265 10.74 -14.60 -6.95
C PHE A 265 12.17 -15.11 -7.05
N LYS A 266 12.37 -16.44 -7.07
CA LYS A 266 13.73 -17.00 -7.13
C LYS A 266 14.39 -16.75 -8.48
N LEU A 267 13.62 -16.84 -9.57
CA LEU A 267 14.09 -16.52 -10.92
C LEU A 267 13.96 -15.02 -11.26
N ARG A 268 13.54 -14.18 -10.30
CA ARG A 268 13.37 -12.73 -10.47
C ARG A 268 12.52 -12.35 -11.69
N LEU A 269 11.45 -13.11 -11.94
CA LEU A 269 10.47 -12.82 -12.98
C LEU A 269 9.64 -11.58 -12.64
N VAL A 270 9.43 -11.35 -11.34
CA VAL A 270 8.87 -10.09 -10.82
C VAL A 270 10.03 -9.17 -10.48
N ARG A 271 10.04 -7.96 -11.07
CA ARG A 271 11.02 -6.92 -10.79
C ARG A 271 10.38 -5.79 -10.00
N GLY A 272 11.11 -5.28 -9.00
CA GLY A 272 10.63 -4.23 -8.11
C GLY A 272 9.78 -4.76 -6.97
N LYS A 273 9.12 -3.84 -6.26
CA LYS A 273 8.40 -4.17 -5.04
C LYS A 273 7.09 -4.88 -5.33
N ALA A 274 6.80 -5.94 -4.56
CA ALA A 274 5.61 -6.76 -4.69
C ALA A 274 4.81 -6.78 -3.39
N ILE A 275 3.48 -6.67 -3.51
CA ILE A 275 2.54 -6.91 -2.40
C ILE A 275 1.80 -8.22 -2.68
N ILE A 276 1.81 -9.12 -1.71
CA ILE A 276 1.16 -10.42 -1.78
C ILE A 276 -0.01 -10.42 -0.80
N PHE A 277 -1.22 -10.62 -1.31
CA PHE A 277 -2.41 -10.73 -0.47
C PHE A 277 -2.76 -12.19 -0.19
N VAL A 278 -2.92 -12.49 1.10
CA VAL A 278 -3.37 -13.80 1.60
C VAL A 278 -4.64 -13.64 2.42
N GLN A 279 -5.38 -14.73 2.58
CA GLN A 279 -6.68 -14.71 3.25
C GLN A 279 -6.57 -14.44 4.76
N ASP A 280 -5.62 -15.07 5.45
CA ASP A 280 -5.54 -15.08 6.92
C ASP A 280 -4.11 -14.90 7.45
N VAL A 281 -4.01 -14.58 8.75
CA VAL A 281 -2.71 -14.34 9.42
C VAL A 281 -1.79 -15.57 9.36
N ASP A 282 -2.28 -16.77 9.69
CA ASP A 282 -1.45 -17.98 9.73
C ASP A 282 -0.82 -18.28 8.35
N ARG A 283 -1.59 -18.04 7.30
CA ARG A 283 -1.15 -18.20 5.91
C ARG A 283 -0.10 -17.19 5.51
N SER A 284 -0.15 -15.96 6.04
CA SER A 284 0.89 -14.95 5.82
C SER A 284 2.24 -15.40 6.37
N TYR A 285 2.27 -15.94 7.59
CA TYR A 285 3.47 -16.50 8.20
C TYR A 285 3.92 -17.79 7.51
N ARG A 286 2.98 -18.65 7.11
CA ARG A 286 3.30 -19.87 6.35
C ARG A 286 4.03 -19.53 5.05
N LEU A 287 3.55 -18.52 4.31
CA LEU A 287 4.19 -18.08 3.08
C LEU A 287 5.55 -17.42 3.35
N LYS A 288 5.66 -16.58 4.39
CA LYS A 288 6.93 -15.97 4.83
C LYS A 288 7.99 -17.04 5.10
N LEU A 289 7.69 -17.99 5.99
CA LEU A 289 8.61 -19.06 6.39
C LEU A 289 9.00 -19.96 5.21
N PHE A 290 8.08 -20.18 4.28
CA PHE A 290 8.34 -20.92 3.04
C PHE A 290 9.33 -20.17 2.14
N LEU A 291 9.11 -18.87 1.89
CA LEU A 291 10.01 -18.05 1.07
C LEU A 291 11.41 -17.92 1.71
N GLU A 292 11.48 -17.84 3.03
CA GLU A 292 12.74 -17.79 3.78
C GLU A 292 13.58 -19.07 3.62
N GLN A 293 12.98 -20.25 3.36
CA GLN A 293 13.74 -21.46 3.02
C GLN A 293 14.60 -21.28 1.78
N PHE A 294 14.17 -20.43 0.85
CA PHE A 294 14.89 -20.12 -0.38
C PHE A 294 15.74 -18.85 -0.27
N GLY A 295 15.85 -18.26 0.92
CA GLY A 295 16.57 -17.01 1.17
C GLY A 295 15.86 -15.77 0.63
N ILE A 296 14.56 -15.85 0.37
CA ILE A 296 13.74 -14.72 -0.08
C ILE A 296 13.18 -14.06 1.18
N LYS A 297 13.58 -12.81 1.43
CA LYS A 297 13.11 -12.04 2.59
C LYS A 297 11.79 -11.35 2.27
N SER A 298 10.88 -11.37 3.23
CA SER A 298 9.58 -10.68 3.13
C SER A 298 9.13 -10.20 4.50
N CYS A 299 8.45 -9.06 4.55
CA CYS A 299 7.77 -8.58 5.76
C CYS A 299 6.28 -8.97 5.73
N VAL A 300 5.66 -9.08 6.91
CA VAL A 300 4.24 -9.43 7.06
C VAL A 300 3.49 -8.24 7.66
N LEU A 301 2.31 -7.96 7.10
CA LEU A 301 1.37 -6.96 7.57
C LEU A 301 0.04 -7.66 7.90
N ASN A 302 -0.35 -7.64 9.17
CA ASN A 302 -1.58 -8.27 9.67
C ASN A 302 -2.22 -7.42 10.79
N ALA A 303 -3.47 -7.75 11.15
CA ALA A 303 -4.28 -6.97 12.10
C ALA A 303 -3.85 -7.14 13.56
N GLU A 304 -3.10 -8.20 13.88
CA GLU A 304 -2.71 -8.52 15.25
C GLU A 304 -1.51 -7.71 15.71
N LEU A 305 -0.77 -7.14 14.76
CA LEU A 305 0.31 -6.22 15.05
C LEU A 305 -0.25 -4.86 15.49
N PRO A 306 0.33 -4.22 16.52
CA PRO A 306 -0.01 -2.86 16.90
C PRO A 306 0.11 -1.88 15.72
N VAL A 307 -0.71 -0.82 15.73
CA VAL A 307 -0.73 0.22 14.67
C VAL A 307 0.69 0.74 14.34
N ASN A 308 1.49 1.05 15.35
CA ASN A 308 2.86 1.55 15.17
C ASN A 308 3.78 0.54 14.47
N SER A 309 3.63 -0.73 14.79
CA SER A 309 4.41 -1.82 14.18
C SER A 309 3.98 -2.03 12.73
N ARG A 310 2.67 -1.96 12.43
CA ARG A 310 2.14 -1.97 11.06
C ARG A 310 2.71 -0.81 10.24
N LEU A 311 2.73 0.40 10.81
CA LEU A 311 3.34 1.58 10.17
C LEU A 311 4.82 1.38 9.91
N HIS A 312 5.56 0.84 10.88
CA HIS A 312 6.98 0.56 10.72
C HIS A 312 7.23 -0.40 9.55
N VAL A 313 6.47 -1.50 9.45
CA VAL A 313 6.57 -2.45 8.34
C VAL A 313 6.34 -1.76 6.99
N VAL A 314 5.33 -0.90 6.90
CA VAL A 314 5.05 -0.12 5.67
C VAL A 314 6.20 0.82 5.34
N GLN A 315 6.78 1.48 6.35
CA GLN A 315 7.93 2.36 6.16
C GLN A 315 9.16 1.59 5.69
N GLU A 316 9.46 0.43 6.26
CA GLU A 316 10.57 -0.42 5.83
C GLU A 316 10.40 -0.86 4.37
N PHE A 317 9.18 -1.25 4.00
CA PHE A 317 8.82 -1.56 2.62
C PHE A 317 8.98 -0.34 1.70
N ASN A 318 8.46 0.83 2.08
CA ASN A 318 8.57 2.06 1.30
C ASN A 318 10.02 2.54 1.15
N LYS A 319 10.87 2.34 2.17
CA LYS A 319 12.32 2.59 2.11
C LYS A 319 13.10 1.58 1.28
N GLY A 320 12.49 0.44 0.92
CA GLY A 320 13.14 -0.61 0.14
C GLY A 320 14.02 -1.55 0.96
N LEU A 321 13.82 -1.64 2.28
CA LEU A 321 14.46 -2.66 3.11
C LEU A 321 13.90 -4.06 2.80
N TYR A 322 12.63 -4.11 2.42
CA TYR A 322 11.97 -5.29 1.89
C TYR A 322 11.34 -4.98 0.54
N ASP A 323 11.60 -5.84 -0.44
CA ASP A 323 10.94 -5.78 -1.75
C ASP A 323 9.61 -6.52 -1.75
N ILE A 324 9.35 -7.37 -0.77
CA ILE A 324 8.17 -8.23 -0.71
C ILE A 324 7.43 -7.99 0.60
N LEU A 325 6.16 -7.58 0.49
CA LEU A 325 5.24 -7.42 1.60
C LEU A 325 4.11 -8.44 1.48
N ILE A 326 3.89 -9.26 2.50
CA ILE A 326 2.77 -10.19 2.59
C ILE A 326 1.71 -9.57 3.50
N ALA A 327 0.52 -9.29 2.97
CA ALA A 327 -0.58 -8.68 3.70
C ALA A 327 -1.71 -9.69 3.91
N ALA A 328 -2.09 -9.93 5.17
CA ALA A 328 -3.30 -10.68 5.51
C ALA A 328 -4.52 -9.77 5.41
N ASP A 329 -5.58 -10.24 4.75
CA ASP A 329 -6.83 -9.49 4.56
C ASP A 329 -7.84 -9.73 5.71
N ASP A 330 -7.35 -10.19 6.87
CA ASP A 330 -8.19 -10.37 8.06
C ASP A 330 -8.81 -9.03 8.48
N GLN A 331 -10.12 -9.05 8.66
CA GLN A 331 -10.89 -7.90 9.10
C GLN A 331 -10.53 -7.61 10.56
N GLU A 332 -10.27 -6.35 10.90
CA GLU A 332 -10.21 -5.93 12.31
C GLU A 332 -11.58 -6.20 12.95
N VAL A 333 -11.70 -7.32 13.67
CA VAL A 333 -12.78 -7.49 14.64
C VAL A 333 -12.29 -6.84 15.94
N LEU A 334 -12.36 -5.51 16.01
CA LEU A 334 -12.30 -4.85 17.31
C LEU A 334 -13.52 -5.31 18.14
N GLY A 335 -13.26 -5.92 19.30
CA GLY A 335 -14.27 -6.35 20.26
C GLY A 335 -14.70 -7.82 20.14
N GLY A 336 -13.81 -8.76 20.50
CA GLY A 336 -14.11 -10.19 20.36
C GLY A 336 -13.38 -11.18 21.26
N ILE A 337 -12.70 -10.76 22.34
CA ILE A 337 -12.04 -11.71 23.25
C ILE A 337 -13.06 -12.56 24.05
N VAL A 338 -14.35 -12.18 24.09
CA VAL A 338 -15.36 -12.89 24.91
C VAL A 338 -16.21 -13.92 24.14
N ARG A 339 -16.17 -13.97 22.80
CA ARG A 339 -17.10 -14.86 22.04
C ARG A 339 -16.54 -16.24 21.66
N ARG A 340 -15.24 -16.49 21.79
CA ARG A 340 -14.65 -17.80 21.41
C ARG A 340 -15.03 -18.94 22.37
N GLN A 341 -15.39 -18.66 23.62
CA GLN A 341 -15.79 -19.70 24.57
C GLN A 341 -17.24 -20.19 24.41
N LYS A 342 -18.12 -19.45 23.72
CA LYS A 342 -19.52 -19.88 23.54
C LYS A 342 -19.77 -20.77 22.33
N ALA A 343 -18.84 -20.83 21.38
CA ALA A 343 -18.96 -21.65 20.17
C ALA A 343 -18.59 -23.13 20.38
N GLN A 344 -18.06 -23.50 21.56
CA GLN A 344 -17.66 -24.87 21.90
C GLN A 344 -18.75 -25.67 22.64
N LEU A 345 -19.94 -25.10 22.86
CA LEU A 345 -21.03 -25.72 23.63
C LEU A 345 -22.35 -25.88 22.87
N GLN A 346 -22.38 -25.59 21.56
CA GLN A 346 -23.57 -25.80 20.71
C GLN A 346 -23.16 -26.43 19.38
N THR A 347 -22.84 -27.72 19.42
CA THR A 347 -22.83 -28.59 18.24
C THR A 347 -23.67 -29.83 18.54
N LEU A 348 -24.98 -29.64 18.56
CA LEU A 348 -25.98 -30.66 18.26
C LEU A 348 -27.15 -29.93 17.60
N ASP A 349 -27.09 -29.86 16.27
CA ASP A 349 -28.20 -30.16 15.36
C ASP A 349 -27.91 -29.53 13.99
N GLY A 350 -27.93 -30.40 12.98
CA GLY A 350 -27.70 -30.02 11.60
C GLY A 350 -28.86 -29.22 11.05
N GLN A 351 -28.55 -28.27 10.18
CA GLN A 351 -29.38 -27.97 9.02
C GLN A 351 -28.57 -27.15 8.02
N GLU A 352 -28.70 -27.59 6.77
CA GLU A 352 -28.17 -26.99 5.56
C GLU A 352 -28.70 -25.56 5.41
N ASN A 353 -27.83 -24.60 5.09
CA ASN A 353 -28.28 -23.27 4.69
C ASN A 353 -27.97 -23.06 3.21
N GLU A 354 -29.02 -23.22 2.41
CA GLU A 354 -29.12 -22.78 1.03
C GLU A 354 -29.00 -21.25 0.94
N MET A 355 -28.32 -20.79 -0.10
CA MET A 355 -28.27 -19.38 -0.51
C MET A 355 -29.52 -19.09 -1.35
N SER A 356 -30.43 -18.25 -0.85
CA SER A 356 -31.46 -17.62 -1.67
C SER A 356 -30.98 -16.23 -2.12
N ASP A 357 -30.99 -16.04 -3.45
CA ASP A 357 -30.93 -14.75 -4.15
C ASP A 357 -32.39 -14.31 -4.40
N GLU A 358 -32.74 -13.04 -4.18
CA GLU A 358 -33.78 -12.33 -4.92
C GLU A 358 -33.72 -10.81 -4.67
N ASP A 359 -33.91 -10.04 -5.74
CA ASP A 359 -33.90 -8.57 -5.80
C ASP A 359 -35.19 -8.07 -6.47
N ASP A 360 -35.61 -6.88 -6.02
CA ASP A 360 -36.59 -5.90 -6.54
C ASP A 360 -38.12 -6.16 -6.61
N GLY A 361 -38.88 -5.31 -5.88
CA GLY A 361 -40.13 -4.73 -6.39
C GLY A 361 -41.32 -4.50 -5.42
N VAL A 362 -41.57 -3.22 -5.08
CA VAL A 362 -42.86 -2.56 -4.72
C VAL A 362 -43.27 -2.42 -3.24
N GLU A 363 -43.68 -1.20 -2.91
CA GLU A 363 -44.07 -0.60 -1.62
C GLU A 363 -45.26 -1.29 -0.90
N GLN A 364 -45.18 -1.36 0.43
CA GLN A 364 -46.25 -0.88 1.35
C GLN A 364 -45.77 -0.83 2.81
N HIS A 365 -46.19 0.23 3.51
CA HIS A 365 -45.90 0.53 4.92
C HIS A 365 -46.43 -0.54 5.90
N VAL A 366 -45.70 -0.78 7.02
CA VAL A 366 -46.14 -0.58 8.43
C VAL A 366 -45.16 -1.20 9.47
N SER A 367 -44.70 -0.34 10.39
CA SER A 367 -44.20 -0.51 11.77
C SER A 367 -42.91 -1.26 12.16
N LYS A 368 -41.89 -0.44 12.49
CA LYS A 368 -40.96 -0.45 13.64
C LYS A 368 -40.65 -1.77 14.38
N LYS A 369 -39.46 -2.33 14.07
CA LYS A 369 -38.43 -2.75 15.06
C LYS A 369 -37.07 -2.70 14.37
N ALA A 370 -36.13 -1.93 14.93
CA ALA A 370 -34.84 -1.60 14.34
C ALA A 370 -34.00 -2.85 14.05
N LYS A 371 -33.86 -3.22 12.77
CA LYS A 371 -32.82 -4.14 12.29
C LYS A 371 -31.58 -3.32 11.96
N ILE A 372 -30.53 -3.48 12.79
CA ILE A 372 -29.18 -3.01 12.46
C ILE A 372 -28.77 -3.72 11.16
N SER A 373 -28.48 -2.94 10.11
CA SER A 373 -28.11 -3.46 8.80
C SER A 373 -26.80 -4.25 8.87
N LYS A 374 -26.80 -5.42 8.24
CA LYS A 374 -25.70 -6.41 8.29
C LYS A 374 -24.68 -6.23 7.15
N ASN A 375 -24.64 -5.05 6.52
CA ASN A 375 -23.88 -4.79 5.31
C ASN A 375 -22.80 -3.72 5.51
N GLU A 376 -21.81 -3.96 6.38
CA GLU A 376 -20.57 -3.14 6.38
C GLU A 376 -19.41 -3.79 7.16
N LYS A 377 -19.05 -5.02 6.79
CA LYS A 377 -17.92 -5.75 7.37
C LYS A 377 -16.89 -6.08 6.31
N ASP A 378 -16.17 -5.08 5.80
CA ASP A 378 -15.33 -5.29 4.62
C ASP A 378 -14.07 -4.42 4.59
N TYR A 379 -13.52 -4.08 5.76
CA TYR A 379 -12.30 -3.26 5.88
C TYR A 379 -11.11 -4.16 6.29
N GLY A 380 -10.11 -4.27 5.40
CA GLY A 380 -8.89 -5.05 5.62
C GLY A 380 -7.69 -4.15 5.94
N VAL A 381 -6.69 -4.71 6.62
CA VAL A 381 -5.51 -4.05 7.23
C VAL A 381 -4.68 -3.18 6.27
N SER A 382 -4.75 -3.47 4.97
CA SER A 382 -3.98 -2.79 3.92
C SER A 382 -4.69 -1.56 3.33
N ARG A 383 -5.94 -1.30 3.70
CA ARG A 383 -6.69 -0.13 3.24
C ARG A 383 -6.27 1.12 4.02
N GLY A 384 -6.38 2.30 3.39
CA GLY A 384 -5.83 3.55 3.94
C GLY A 384 -4.30 3.67 3.88
N ILE A 385 -3.56 2.56 3.79
CA ILE A 385 -2.10 2.61 3.77
C ILE A 385 -1.56 2.94 2.37
N ASP A 386 -0.65 3.92 2.29
CA ASP A 386 0.05 4.28 1.05
C ASP A 386 1.33 3.46 0.85
N PHE A 387 1.34 2.67 -0.24
CA PHE A 387 2.49 1.87 -0.65
C PHE A 387 3.14 2.50 -1.88
N GLN A 388 4.43 2.79 -1.77
CA GLN A 388 5.17 3.53 -2.78
C GLN A 388 5.90 2.59 -3.74
N ASN A 389 5.80 2.89 -5.05
CA ASN A 389 6.52 2.18 -6.12
C ASN A 389 6.28 0.65 -6.15
N VAL A 390 5.03 0.23 -5.92
CA VAL A 390 4.63 -1.17 -6.06
C VAL A 390 4.54 -1.52 -7.55
N ALA A 391 5.39 -2.43 -8.01
CA ALA A 391 5.41 -2.89 -9.40
C ALA A 391 4.41 -4.03 -9.65
N CYS A 392 4.20 -4.88 -8.64
CA CYS A 392 3.35 -6.06 -8.76
C CYS A 392 2.47 -6.28 -7.54
N VAL A 393 1.21 -6.62 -7.77
CA VAL A 393 0.28 -7.15 -6.76
C VAL A 393 0.00 -8.61 -7.08
N ILE A 394 0.19 -9.49 -6.10
CA ILE A 394 -0.11 -10.92 -6.22
C ILE A 394 -1.25 -11.26 -5.26
N ASN A 395 -2.42 -11.59 -5.79
CA ASN A 395 -3.47 -12.23 -5.00
C ASN A 395 -3.12 -13.71 -4.87
N PHE A 396 -2.37 -14.05 -3.81
CA PHE A 396 -2.04 -15.44 -3.51
C PHE A 396 -3.31 -16.24 -3.21
N ASP A 397 -4.22 -15.61 -2.47
CA ASP A 397 -5.60 -16.05 -2.33
C ASP A 397 -6.53 -15.03 -2.98
N LEU A 398 -7.47 -15.53 -3.77
CA LEU A 398 -8.46 -14.69 -4.42
C LEU A 398 -9.34 -14.01 -3.34
N PRO A 399 -9.56 -12.68 -3.42
CA PRO A 399 -10.46 -12.00 -2.50
C PRO A 399 -11.88 -12.54 -2.63
N GLN A 400 -12.66 -12.49 -1.54
CA GLN A 400 -14.05 -12.99 -1.51
C GLN A 400 -15.04 -12.17 -2.35
N ASN A 401 -14.66 -10.95 -2.75
CA ASN A 401 -15.51 -10.07 -3.52
C ASN A 401 -14.73 -9.17 -4.50
N SER A 402 -15.44 -8.67 -5.51
CA SER A 402 -14.86 -7.86 -6.59
C SER A 402 -14.45 -6.44 -6.16
N LYS A 403 -15.03 -5.93 -5.07
CA LYS A 403 -14.68 -4.61 -4.50
C LYS A 403 -13.28 -4.69 -3.87
N SER A 404 -13.05 -5.68 -3.02
CA SER A 404 -11.75 -6.00 -2.43
C SER A 404 -10.70 -6.28 -3.50
N TYR A 405 -11.03 -7.03 -4.56
CA TYR A 405 -10.14 -7.21 -5.71
C TYR A 405 -9.67 -5.88 -6.31
N THR A 406 -10.60 -4.96 -6.60
CA THR A 406 -10.27 -3.64 -7.14
C THR A 406 -9.35 -2.85 -6.20
N HIS A 407 -9.61 -2.89 -4.89
CA HIS A 407 -8.79 -2.19 -3.91
C HIS A 407 -7.38 -2.76 -3.75
N ARG A 408 -7.22 -4.09 -3.89
CA ARG A 408 -5.93 -4.78 -3.85
C ARG A 408 -5.09 -4.42 -5.07
N ILE A 409 -5.65 -4.49 -6.27
CA ILE A 409 -4.91 -4.16 -7.50
C ILE A 409 -4.60 -2.67 -7.62
N GLY A 410 -5.41 -1.79 -7.01
CA GLY A 410 -5.15 -0.35 -6.91
C GLY A 410 -3.97 0.03 -6.00
N ARG A 411 -3.23 -0.95 -5.47
CA ARG A 411 -1.96 -0.73 -4.77
C ARG A 411 -0.77 -0.60 -5.73
N THR A 412 -0.92 -1.01 -6.99
CA THR A 412 0.07 -0.78 -8.06
C THR A 412 -0.47 0.24 -9.09
N ALA A 413 0.31 0.52 -10.12
CA ALA A 413 0.03 1.51 -11.18
C ALA A 413 -0.29 2.93 -10.67
N ARG A 414 0.39 3.37 -9.61
CA ARG A 414 0.24 4.73 -9.05
C ARG A 414 1.21 5.71 -9.73
N ALA A 415 0.83 6.99 -9.74
CA ALA A 415 1.65 8.10 -10.26
C ALA A 415 2.12 7.89 -11.72
N GLY A 416 1.22 7.44 -12.60
CA GLY A 416 1.47 7.30 -14.04
C GLY A 416 2.33 6.10 -14.45
N LYS A 417 2.78 5.25 -13.52
CA LYS A 417 3.54 4.03 -13.82
C LYS A 417 2.61 2.87 -14.18
N ALA A 418 3.09 1.96 -15.03
CA ALA A 418 2.42 0.69 -15.27
C ALA A 418 2.51 -0.23 -14.04
N GLY A 419 1.50 -1.07 -13.84
CA GLY A 419 1.45 -2.06 -12.77
C GLY A 419 0.96 -3.41 -13.26
N MET A 420 1.33 -4.47 -12.55
CA MET A 420 0.86 -5.83 -12.83
C MET A 420 0.10 -6.39 -11.63
N ALA A 421 -1.07 -7.00 -11.88
CA ALA A 421 -1.78 -7.80 -10.91
C ALA A 421 -1.81 -9.27 -11.36
N LEU A 422 -1.39 -10.20 -10.52
CA LEU A 422 -1.46 -11.64 -10.76
C LEU A 422 -2.37 -12.29 -9.72
N SER A 423 -3.35 -13.07 -10.13
CA SER A 423 -4.28 -13.72 -9.21
C SER A 423 -4.31 -15.23 -9.41
N PHE A 424 -4.07 -15.97 -8.33
CA PHE A 424 -4.26 -17.42 -8.34
C PHE A 424 -5.73 -17.76 -8.07
N VAL A 425 -6.24 -18.71 -8.84
CA VAL A 425 -7.62 -19.21 -8.75
C VAL A 425 -7.55 -20.71 -8.69
N ILE A 426 -8.20 -21.32 -7.69
CA ILE A 426 -8.31 -22.78 -7.60
C ILE A 426 -9.54 -23.24 -8.38
N PRO A 427 -9.38 -24.08 -9.41
CA PRO A 427 -10.51 -24.71 -10.08
C PRO A 427 -11.29 -25.64 -9.15
N LYS A 428 -12.60 -25.77 -9.36
CA LYS A 428 -13.47 -26.62 -8.51
C LYS A 428 -12.99 -28.08 -8.46
N ASP A 429 -12.48 -28.60 -9.57
CA ASP A 429 -11.96 -29.96 -9.66
C ASP A 429 -10.63 -30.15 -8.91
N ARG A 430 -9.91 -29.07 -8.60
CA ARG A 430 -8.63 -29.10 -7.88
C ARG A 430 -8.75 -28.71 -6.41
N PHE A 431 -9.89 -28.18 -6.00
CA PHE A 431 -10.17 -27.84 -4.62
C PHE A 431 -10.04 -29.07 -3.70
N GLY A 432 -9.39 -28.90 -2.54
CA GLY A 432 -9.25 -29.95 -1.55
C GLY A 432 -8.22 -31.06 -1.86
N LYS A 433 -7.61 -31.08 -3.07
CA LYS A 433 -6.62 -32.11 -3.45
C LYS A 433 -5.36 -32.09 -2.58
N HIS A 434 -4.94 -30.92 -2.11
CA HIS A 434 -3.79 -30.77 -1.21
C HIS A 434 -4.23 -30.29 0.19
N LYS A 435 -4.63 -31.24 1.04
CA LYS A 435 -5.22 -30.96 2.37
C LYS A 435 -4.35 -30.10 3.29
N ALA A 436 -3.03 -30.18 3.18
CA ALA A 436 -2.12 -29.48 4.09
C ALA A 436 -2.09 -27.96 3.89
N THR A 437 -2.40 -27.47 2.68
CA THR A 437 -2.37 -26.03 2.37
C THR A 437 -3.74 -25.48 1.97
N CYS A 438 -4.74 -26.33 1.71
CA CYS A 438 -6.06 -25.90 1.26
C CYS A 438 -6.76 -24.99 2.28
N ILE A 439 -7.40 -23.93 1.79
CA ILE A 439 -8.26 -23.04 2.58
C ILE A 439 -9.74 -23.19 2.18
N PRO A 440 -10.70 -23.06 3.11
CA PRO A 440 -12.12 -23.20 2.81
C PRO A 440 -12.64 -22.17 1.79
N SER A 441 -12.10 -20.96 1.82
CA SER A 441 -12.52 -19.85 0.97
C SER A 441 -12.31 -20.12 -0.52
N ALA A 442 -11.33 -20.96 -0.87
CA ALA A 442 -11.01 -21.27 -2.26
C ALA A 442 -12.06 -22.14 -2.96
N LYS A 443 -13.05 -22.69 -2.22
CA LYS A 443 -14.16 -23.45 -2.80
C LYS A 443 -14.96 -22.63 -3.82
N ASN A 444 -15.01 -21.31 -3.62
CA ASN A 444 -15.82 -20.39 -4.40
C ASN A 444 -15.02 -19.56 -5.41
N ASP A 445 -13.72 -19.85 -5.59
CA ASP A 445 -12.79 -19.06 -6.40
C ASP A 445 -13.30 -18.81 -7.83
N GLU A 446 -13.83 -19.85 -8.51
CA GLU A 446 -14.37 -19.71 -9.88
C GLU A 446 -15.57 -18.75 -9.94
N ARG A 447 -16.52 -18.89 -9.01
CA ARG A 447 -17.72 -18.02 -8.95
C ARG A 447 -17.32 -16.56 -8.68
N VAL A 448 -16.33 -16.35 -7.82
CA VAL A 448 -15.83 -15.01 -7.51
C VAL A 448 -15.05 -14.42 -8.68
N LEU A 449 -14.25 -15.23 -9.37
CA LEU A 449 -13.53 -14.83 -10.58
C LEU A 449 -14.50 -14.33 -11.66
N GLU A 450 -15.60 -15.04 -11.92
CA GLU A 450 -16.62 -14.61 -12.89
C GLU A 450 -17.17 -13.22 -12.55
N LYS A 451 -17.50 -12.97 -11.28
CA LYS A 451 -17.95 -11.65 -10.79
C LYS A 451 -16.87 -10.58 -10.94
N ILE A 452 -15.60 -10.92 -10.73
CA ILE A 452 -14.46 -10.01 -10.92
C ILE A 452 -14.33 -9.64 -12.40
N ILE A 453 -14.31 -10.62 -13.31
CA ILE A 453 -14.20 -10.42 -14.75
C ILE A 453 -15.34 -9.51 -15.24
N ALA A 454 -16.59 -9.81 -14.87
CA ALA A 454 -17.75 -9.01 -15.26
C ALA A 454 -17.63 -7.55 -14.78
N ARG A 455 -17.15 -7.33 -13.55
CA ARG A 455 -16.99 -5.97 -13.00
C ARG A 455 -15.81 -5.22 -13.61
N GLN A 456 -14.70 -5.90 -13.92
CA GLN A 456 -13.55 -5.29 -14.60
C GLN A 456 -13.90 -4.93 -16.04
N ALA A 457 -14.64 -5.78 -16.75
CA ALA A 457 -15.15 -5.50 -18.09
C ALA A 457 -16.05 -4.24 -18.11
N LYS A 458 -16.94 -4.09 -17.12
CA LYS A 458 -17.76 -2.86 -16.94
C LYS A 458 -16.92 -1.59 -16.73
N LYS A 459 -15.68 -1.73 -16.25
CA LYS A 459 -14.71 -0.63 -16.08
C LYS A 459 -13.78 -0.45 -17.28
N GLY A 460 -13.97 -1.21 -18.37
CA GLY A 460 -13.10 -1.18 -19.55
C GLY A 460 -11.76 -1.89 -19.37
N ASN A 461 -11.60 -2.69 -18.30
CA ASN A 461 -10.38 -3.44 -18.02
C ASN A 461 -10.53 -4.91 -18.42
N GLU A 462 -9.49 -5.47 -19.03
CA GLU A 462 -9.43 -6.89 -19.40
C GLU A 462 -8.63 -7.69 -18.35
N VAL A 463 -9.16 -8.84 -17.96
CA VAL A 463 -8.47 -9.81 -17.10
C VAL A 463 -7.98 -10.97 -17.97
N LYS A 464 -6.67 -11.08 -18.15
CA LYS A 464 -6.05 -12.03 -19.09
C LYS A 464 -5.71 -13.35 -18.40
N PRO A 465 -5.97 -14.51 -19.03
CA PRO A 465 -5.44 -15.76 -18.53
C PRO A 465 -3.92 -15.79 -18.73
N TYR A 466 -3.20 -16.33 -17.74
CA TYR A 466 -1.77 -16.57 -17.82
C TYR A 466 -1.48 -18.06 -17.56
N HIS A 467 -0.66 -18.64 -18.43
CA HIS A 467 -0.33 -20.06 -18.40
C HIS A 467 1.17 -20.20 -18.14
N PHE A 468 1.52 -20.88 -17.05
CA PHE A 468 2.89 -21.29 -16.80
C PHE A 468 3.18 -22.59 -17.53
N ASP A 469 4.39 -22.70 -18.12
CA ASP A 469 4.89 -23.96 -18.65
C ASP A 469 5.25 -24.89 -17.49
N MET A 470 4.27 -25.68 -17.04
CA MET A 470 4.43 -26.56 -15.89
C MET A 470 5.56 -27.58 -16.08
N ALA A 471 5.92 -27.94 -17.31
CA ALA A 471 7.04 -28.85 -17.55
C ALA A 471 8.39 -28.25 -17.09
N GLN A 472 8.56 -26.93 -17.21
CA GLN A 472 9.74 -26.22 -16.72
C GLN A 472 9.70 -26.00 -15.20
N VAL A 473 8.49 -25.83 -14.65
CA VAL A 473 8.28 -25.52 -13.24
C VAL A 473 8.33 -26.81 -12.38
N ASP A 474 7.90 -27.96 -12.91
CA ASP A 474 7.84 -29.22 -12.18
C ASP A 474 9.22 -29.73 -11.72
N ALA A 475 10.29 -29.34 -12.42
CA ALA A 475 11.66 -29.61 -11.99
C ALA A 475 11.99 -29.04 -10.60
N PHE A 476 11.25 -28.01 -10.17
CA PHE A 476 11.39 -27.37 -8.86
C PHE A 476 10.47 -27.97 -7.77
N ARG A 477 9.56 -28.88 -8.14
CA ARG A 477 8.52 -29.40 -7.25
C ARG A 477 9.08 -30.13 -6.02
N TYR A 478 10.18 -30.87 -6.18
CA TYR A 478 10.82 -31.56 -5.05
C TYR A 478 11.31 -30.57 -3.99
N ARG A 479 11.91 -29.44 -4.41
CA ARG A 479 12.38 -28.39 -3.50
C ARG A 479 11.25 -27.68 -2.78
N MET A 480 10.16 -27.43 -3.51
CA MET A 480 8.93 -26.91 -2.92
C MET A 480 8.42 -27.86 -1.84
N ASN A 481 8.36 -29.17 -2.11
CA ASN A 481 7.91 -30.17 -1.14
C ASN A 481 8.81 -30.20 0.11
N ASP A 482 10.13 -30.14 -0.06
CA ASP A 482 11.07 -30.14 1.06
C ASP A 482 10.96 -28.87 1.93
N ALA A 483 10.75 -27.71 1.31
CA ALA A 483 10.46 -26.48 2.03
C ALA A 483 9.12 -26.54 2.77
N LEU A 484 8.06 -27.03 2.12
CA LEU A 484 6.73 -27.15 2.75
C LEU A 484 6.73 -28.12 3.94
N ARG A 485 7.53 -29.19 3.89
CA ARG A 485 7.71 -30.11 5.03
C ARG A 485 8.36 -29.43 6.24
N ALA A 486 9.26 -28.47 6.02
CA ALA A 486 9.88 -27.71 7.10
C ALA A 486 8.91 -26.70 7.75
N VAL A 487 7.91 -26.23 7.00
CA VAL A 487 6.92 -25.24 7.47
C VAL A 487 5.68 -25.94 8.02
N THR A 488 5.76 -26.36 9.28
CA THR A 488 4.65 -26.99 10.01
C THR A 488 3.69 -25.95 10.60
N ARG A 489 2.48 -26.37 11.00
CA ARG A 489 1.53 -25.48 11.71
C ARG A 489 2.11 -24.98 13.04
N ALA A 490 2.83 -25.83 13.76
CA ALA A 490 3.50 -25.46 15.01
C ALA A 490 4.54 -24.36 14.77
N ALA A 491 5.32 -24.46 13.69
CA ALA A 491 6.33 -23.46 13.37
C ALA A 491 5.73 -22.11 12.95
N VAL A 492 4.59 -22.14 12.25
CA VAL A 492 3.81 -20.93 11.91
C VAL A 492 3.31 -20.25 13.17
N HIS A 493 2.69 -21.01 14.08
CA HIS A 493 2.19 -20.49 15.35
C HIS A 493 3.32 -19.90 16.22
N GLU A 494 4.45 -20.60 16.30
CA GLU A 494 5.65 -20.14 17.03
C GLU A 494 6.21 -18.84 16.43
N ALA A 495 6.30 -18.74 15.10
CA ALA A 495 6.78 -17.53 14.44
C ALA A 495 5.89 -16.31 14.70
N ARG A 496 4.57 -16.52 14.65
CA ARG A 496 3.56 -15.49 14.98
C ARG A 496 3.63 -15.08 16.44
N ALA A 497 3.68 -16.05 17.37
CA ALA A 497 3.78 -15.80 18.80
C ALA A 497 5.07 -15.04 19.14
N ARG A 498 6.21 -15.39 18.53
CA ARG A 498 7.49 -14.70 18.71
C ARG A 498 7.40 -13.22 18.32
N GLU A 499 6.76 -12.90 17.19
CA GLU A 499 6.63 -11.51 16.74
C GLU A 499 5.76 -10.69 17.70
N ILE A 500 4.59 -11.21 18.08
CA ILE A 500 3.70 -10.56 19.06
C ILE A 500 4.42 -10.35 20.40
N LYS A 501 5.14 -11.37 20.88
CA LYS A 501 5.92 -11.32 22.12
C LYS A 501 6.99 -10.23 22.09
N GLN A 502 7.72 -10.11 20.98
CA GLN A 502 8.72 -9.04 20.83
C GLN A 502 8.07 -7.65 20.86
N GLU A 503 6.90 -7.50 20.27
CA GLU A 503 6.15 -6.24 20.30
C GLU A 503 5.61 -5.92 21.70
N LEU A 504 5.14 -6.92 22.45
CA LEU A 504 4.72 -6.74 23.85
C LEU A 504 5.88 -6.25 24.74
N ILE A 505 7.07 -6.84 24.59
CA ILE A 505 8.27 -6.44 25.34
C ILE A 505 8.69 -4.99 25.02
N LYS A 506 8.51 -4.55 23.78
CA LYS A 506 8.87 -3.19 23.32
C LYS A 506 7.78 -2.15 23.58
N SER A 507 6.61 -2.56 24.06
CA SER A 507 5.45 -1.67 24.23
C SER A 507 5.68 -0.65 25.36
N GLU A 508 5.69 0.63 25.02
CA GLU A 508 5.76 1.72 26.02
C GLU A 508 4.54 1.74 26.94
N LYS A 509 3.35 1.34 26.44
CA LYS A 509 2.12 1.28 27.24
C LYS A 509 2.18 0.24 28.35
N LEU A 510 2.83 -0.90 28.08
CA LEU A 510 2.99 -1.98 29.05
C LEU A 510 4.21 -1.78 29.94
N ARG A 511 5.03 -0.75 29.69
CA ARG A 511 6.23 -0.48 30.49
C ARG A 511 5.88 -0.31 31.97
N LYS A 512 4.84 0.47 32.27
CA LYS A 512 4.37 0.67 33.65
C LYS A 512 3.83 -0.63 34.28
N HIS A 513 3.08 -1.44 33.51
CA HIS A 513 2.61 -2.75 33.97
C HIS A 513 3.77 -3.68 34.35
N PHE A 514 4.83 -3.71 33.54
CA PHE A 514 6.02 -4.52 33.81
C PHE A 514 6.94 -3.93 34.89
N GLU A 515 6.90 -2.62 35.12
CA GLU A 515 7.53 -1.97 36.28
C GLU A 515 6.83 -2.39 37.59
N GLU A 516 5.50 -2.49 37.58
CA GLU A 516 4.68 -2.95 38.72
C GLU A 516 4.70 -4.48 38.89
N ASN A 517 4.83 -5.24 37.81
CA ASN A 517 4.83 -6.71 37.78
C ASN A 517 6.11 -7.24 37.08
N PRO A 518 7.28 -7.19 37.75
CA PRO A 518 8.54 -7.59 37.14
C PRO A 518 8.60 -9.09 36.80
N ASP A 519 7.83 -9.93 37.50
CA ASP A 519 7.78 -11.36 37.24
C ASP A 519 7.05 -11.68 35.93
N ASP A 520 6.03 -10.91 35.53
CA ASP A 520 5.36 -11.08 34.22
C ASP A 520 6.35 -10.84 33.07
N LEU A 521 7.22 -9.83 33.20
CA LEU A 521 8.25 -9.56 32.20
C LEU A 521 9.31 -10.67 32.17
N ARG A 522 9.66 -11.23 33.33
CA ARG A 522 10.57 -12.38 33.43
C ARG A 522 9.94 -13.61 32.81
N HIS A 523 8.70 -13.92 33.12
CA HIS A 523 7.95 -15.01 32.50
C HIS A 523 7.89 -14.82 30.99
N LEU A 524 7.54 -13.63 30.51
CA LEU A 524 7.53 -13.35 29.09
C LEU A 524 8.92 -13.56 28.48
N ARG A 525 10.01 -13.05 29.07
CA ARG A 525 11.37 -13.24 28.52
C ARG A 525 11.85 -14.69 28.56
N HIS A 526 11.48 -15.44 29.59
CA HIS A 526 11.95 -16.81 29.85
C HIS A 526 11.01 -17.90 29.33
N ASP A 527 9.81 -17.54 28.84
CA ASP A 527 8.92 -18.47 28.15
C ASP A 527 9.67 -19.00 26.93
N GLY A 528 10.08 -20.27 27.02
CA GLY A 528 11.00 -20.88 26.10
C GLY A 528 10.38 -20.99 24.72
N GLU A 529 11.17 -20.71 23.68
CA GLU A 529 10.73 -21.00 22.32
C GLU A 529 10.44 -22.50 22.24
N HIS A 530 9.21 -22.87 21.93
CA HIS A 530 8.87 -24.28 21.77
C HIS A 530 9.67 -24.78 20.56
N GLY A 531 10.26 -25.98 20.64
CA GLY A 531 11.26 -26.50 19.69
C GLY A 531 10.82 -26.66 18.21
N ALA A 532 9.68 -26.10 17.81
CA ALA A 532 9.15 -26.01 16.47
C ALA A 532 9.75 -24.85 15.64
N ILE A 533 11.00 -24.44 15.90
CA ILE A 533 11.71 -23.47 15.06
C ILE A 533 11.91 -24.07 13.67
N VAL A 534 11.58 -23.32 12.62
CA VAL A 534 11.80 -23.79 11.24
C VAL A 534 13.30 -24.01 11.03
N ARG A 535 13.70 -25.27 10.81
CA ARG A 535 15.08 -25.60 10.45
C ARG A 535 15.36 -25.11 9.03
N HIS A 536 16.14 -24.04 8.90
CA HIS A 536 16.56 -23.54 7.60
C HIS A 536 17.47 -24.55 6.89
N GLN A 537 17.02 -25.02 5.73
CA GLN A 537 17.80 -25.93 4.90
C GLN A 537 18.76 -25.12 4.02
N SER A 538 20.05 -25.11 4.37
CA SER A 538 21.08 -24.31 3.66
C SER A 538 21.13 -24.60 2.16
N HIS A 539 20.96 -25.87 1.76
CA HIS A 539 20.97 -26.30 0.37
C HIS A 539 19.79 -25.78 -0.46
N LEU A 540 18.67 -25.41 0.16
CA LEU A 540 17.53 -24.81 -0.55
C LEU A 540 17.76 -23.33 -0.93
N LYS A 541 18.79 -22.67 -0.40
CA LYS A 541 19.09 -21.28 -0.75
C LYS A 541 19.69 -21.12 -2.15
N HIS A 542 20.43 -22.10 -2.66
CA HIS A 542 21.05 -22.03 -3.98
C HIS A 542 20.22 -22.82 -5.00
N VAL A 543 20.12 -22.34 -6.25
CA VAL A 543 19.42 -23.06 -7.32
C VAL A 543 20.45 -23.75 -8.20
N PRO A 544 20.44 -25.09 -8.26
CA PRO A 544 21.36 -25.80 -9.14
C PRO A 544 21.20 -25.41 -10.62
N ASP A 545 22.32 -25.32 -11.34
CA ASP A 545 22.39 -24.85 -12.73
C ASP A 545 21.59 -25.70 -13.73
N TYR A 546 21.35 -26.97 -13.40
CA TYR A 546 20.56 -27.88 -14.24
C TYR A 546 19.06 -27.58 -14.20
N LEU A 547 18.59 -26.84 -13.20
CA LEU A 547 17.18 -26.41 -13.09
C LEU A 547 16.91 -25.08 -13.81
N LEU A 548 17.96 -24.34 -14.19
CA LEU A 548 17.80 -23.06 -14.86
C LEU A 548 17.56 -23.27 -16.36
N PRO A 549 16.53 -22.64 -16.96
CA PRO A 549 16.33 -22.66 -18.40
C PRO A 549 17.59 -22.17 -19.13
N PRO A 550 17.88 -22.64 -20.36
CA PRO A 550 19.07 -22.24 -21.12
C PRO A 550 19.16 -20.72 -21.37
N GLN A 551 18.04 -20.00 -21.31
CA GLN A 551 17.97 -18.54 -21.38
C GLN A 551 18.31 -17.86 -20.03
N GLY A 552 18.02 -18.51 -18.90
CA GLY A 552 18.41 -18.07 -17.56
C GLY A 552 19.92 -18.13 -17.31
N ARG A 553 20.67 -18.89 -18.13
CA ARG A 553 22.15 -18.94 -18.08
C ARG A 553 22.82 -17.62 -18.47
N LYS A 554 22.14 -16.74 -19.23
CA LYS A 554 22.67 -15.43 -19.64
C LYS A 554 22.17 -14.26 -18.78
N GLY A 555 21.21 -14.50 -17.87
CA GLY A 555 20.50 -13.45 -17.12
C GLY A 555 21.02 -13.16 -15.71
N VAL A 556 22.23 -13.62 -15.35
CA VAL A 556 22.80 -13.44 -14.00
C VAL A 556 24.10 -12.61 -14.02
N THR A 557 24.34 -11.83 -15.07
CA THR A 557 25.29 -10.71 -15.02
C THR A 557 24.51 -9.42 -14.78
N SER A 558 24.99 -8.65 -13.81
CA SER A 558 24.36 -7.48 -13.18
C SER A 558 24.01 -6.30 -14.09
N GLU A 559 24.26 -6.41 -15.41
CA GLU A 559 24.38 -5.24 -16.30
C GLU A 559 23.24 -5.10 -17.33
N ASP A 560 22.38 -6.10 -17.53
CA ASP A 560 21.23 -6.00 -18.46
C ASP A 560 19.88 -5.93 -17.70
N ILE A 561 19.73 -4.87 -16.90
CA ILE A 561 18.50 -4.61 -16.12
C ILE A 561 17.51 -3.80 -16.99
N GLY A 562 17.08 -4.40 -18.10
CA GLY A 562 15.94 -3.95 -18.92
C GLY A 562 14.75 -4.92 -18.77
N PHE A 563 13.52 -4.40 -18.79
CA PHE A 563 12.28 -5.19 -18.73
C PHE A 563 12.31 -6.35 -19.74
N VAL A 564 12.25 -7.59 -19.25
CA VAL A 564 12.10 -8.76 -20.12
C VAL A 564 10.62 -8.90 -20.41
N GLY A 565 10.20 -8.43 -21.58
CA GLY A 565 8.83 -8.63 -22.06
C GLY A 565 8.50 -10.12 -22.14
N LEU A 566 7.44 -10.52 -21.45
CA LEU A 566 6.79 -11.83 -21.57
C LEU A 566 6.26 -11.95 -23.01
N ARG A 567 6.95 -12.72 -23.86
CA ARG A 567 6.49 -12.92 -25.24
C ARG A 567 5.20 -13.75 -25.26
N LYS A 568 4.20 -13.26 -26.00
CA LYS A 568 3.09 -14.05 -26.51
C LYS A 568 3.66 -15.22 -27.32
N LEU A 569 3.26 -16.45 -27.00
CA LEU A 569 3.34 -17.56 -27.94
C LEU A 569 2.06 -17.50 -28.77
N ASP A 570 2.17 -17.05 -30.02
CA ASP A 570 1.11 -17.24 -31.00
C ASP A 570 1.01 -18.73 -31.36
N PRO A 571 -0.20 -19.32 -31.45
CA PRO A 571 -0.36 -20.75 -31.71
C PRO A 571 0.08 -21.22 -33.10
N ASP A 572 0.34 -20.33 -34.07
CA ASP A 572 0.46 -20.68 -35.49
C ASP A 572 1.86 -20.60 -36.12
N SER A 573 2.93 -20.46 -35.34
CA SER A 573 4.30 -20.50 -35.88
C SER A 573 4.85 -21.93 -36.01
N LYS A 574 4.17 -22.78 -36.78
CA LYS A 574 4.77 -23.99 -37.38
C LYS A 574 4.82 -23.81 -38.89
N ARG A 575 5.92 -23.26 -39.40
CA ARG A 575 6.56 -23.55 -40.70
C ARG A 575 7.43 -22.39 -41.15
N LYS A 576 8.74 -22.54 -40.97
CA LYS A 576 9.80 -22.27 -41.97
C LYS A 576 11.12 -22.20 -41.23
N ASP A 577 11.91 -23.27 -41.36
CA ASP A 577 13.36 -23.16 -41.55
C ASP A 577 13.92 -24.52 -41.98
N SER A 578 13.58 -24.87 -43.22
CA SER A 578 14.34 -25.84 -44.00
C SER A 578 14.85 -25.13 -45.25
N LYS A 579 16.10 -24.67 -45.20
CA LYS A 579 17.05 -24.56 -46.34
C LYS A 579 18.18 -23.59 -45.96
N LYS A 580 19.33 -24.16 -45.60
CA LYS A 580 20.63 -23.75 -46.16
C LYS A 580 21.69 -24.78 -45.76
N ARG A 581 21.95 -25.71 -46.68
CA ARG A 581 23.14 -26.56 -46.73
C ARG A 581 23.75 -26.42 -48.12
N GLY A 582 25.07 -26.23 -48.16
CA GLY A 582 25.96 -26.41 -49.33
C GLY A 582 26.35 -25.10 -50.02
N GLY A 583 27.62 -24.72 -50.17
CA GLY A 583 28.88 -25.37 -49.78
C GLY A 583 30.12 -24.65 -50.36
N ILE A 584 31.30 -25.24 -50.08
CA ILE A 584 32.56 -25.25 -50.89
C ILE A 584 33.44 -23.96 -50.80
N ARG A 585 34.77 -23.96 -50.56
CA ARG A 585 35.87 -24.97 -50.45
C ARG A 585 37.16 -24.34 -49.82
N LYS A 586 37.96 -25.19 -49.14
CA LYS A 586 39.44 -25.39 -49.09
C LYS A 586 40.41 -24.17 -49.26
N GLY A 587 41.51 -24.04 -48.50
CA GLY A 587 42.14 -24.93 -47.52
C GLY A 587 43.57 -24.51 -47.06
N ARG A 588 44.21 -25.42 -46.29
CA ARG A 588 45.63 -25.52 -45.81
C ARG A 588 46.09 -24.45 -44.78
N ALA A 589 46.89 -24.72 -43.73
CA ALA A 589 47.59 -25.91 -43.21
C ALA A 589 48.07 -25.69 -41.74
N GLY A 590 48.32 -26.80 -41.03
CA GLY A 590 49.19 -26.93 -39.83
C GLY A 590 48.48 -26.87 -38.47
N GLY A 591 48.62 -27.79 -37.51
CA GLY A 591 49.38 -29.04 -37.37
C GLY A 591 49.52 -29.43 -35.88
N LYS A 592 49.26 -30.72 -35.55
CA LYS A 592 49.63 -31.49 -34.31
C LYS A 592 48.91 -31.08 -32.99
N THR A 593 48.46 -31.97 -32.08
CA THR A 593 48.76 -33.38 -31.78
C THR A 593 47.64 -34.03 -30.92
N ARG A 594 47.56 -35.38 -31.00
CA ARG A 594 46.67 -36.36 -30.31
C ARG A 594 46.77 -36.30 -28.76
N GLY A 595 45.81 -36.77 -27.95
CA GLY A 595 45.12 -38.05 -28.03
C GLY A 595 43.97 -38.25 -27.03
N LYS A 596 43.13 -39.25 -27.32
CA LYS A 596 42.04 -39.83 -26.51
C LYS A 596 42.42 -41.28 -26.17
N VAL A 597 42.24 -41.71 -24.92
CA VAL A 597 41.96 -43.11 -24.50
C VAL A 597 41.19 -43.00 -23.16
N ASP A 598 39.87 -43.14 -23.15
CA ASP A 598 39.04 -44.36 -22.97
C ASP A 598 38.97 -44.86 -21.51
N PRO A 599 37.81 -44.72 -20.83
CA PRO A 599 37.61 -45.13 -19.44
C PRO A 599 37.26 -46.62 -19.35
N LEU A 600 37.77 -47.31 -18.32
CA LEU A 600 37.44 -48.68 -17.90
C LEU A 600 38.13 -49.84 -18.65
N LYS A 601 39.41 -50.04 -18.32
CA LYS A 601 40.06 -51.36 -18.15
C LYS A 601 41.08 -51.17 -17.02
N SER A 602 41.31 -52.03 -16.03
CA SER A 602 40.87 -53.38 -15.70
C SER A 602 41.69 -53.79 -14.45
N PHE A 603 41.05 -54.21 -13.35
CA PHE A 603 41.63 -55.05 -12.26
C PHE A 603 42.86 -54.49 -11.51
N SER A 604 43.32 -54.98 -10.35
CA SER A 604 42.78 -55.58 -9.12
C SER A 604 43.92 -55.47 -8.08
N ALA A 605 43.57 -55.54 -6.79
CA ALA A 605 44.45 -55.96 -5.68
C ALA A 605 45.81 -55.25 -5.45
N ARG A 606 45.93 -54.54 -4.31
CA ARG A 606 46.77 -55.07 -3.20
C ARG A 606 46.50 -54.37 -1.86
N LYS A 607 46.27 -55.22 -0.86
CA LYS A 607 46.24 -54.96 0.58
C LYS A 607 47.65 -55.09 1.14
N ARG A 608 48.01 -54.23 2.11
CA ARG A 608 49.05 -54.29 3.17
C ARG A 608 49.64 -52.88 3.34
N ARG A 609 49.76 -52.30 4.53
CA ARG A 609 49.78 -52.85 5.90
C ARG A 609 48.69 -52.26 6.77
#